data_AF-A0A2V9SD00-F1
#
_entry.id   AF-A0A2V9SD00-F1
#
_cell.length_a   1.000
_cell.length_b   1.000
_cell.length_c   1.000
_cell.angle_alpha   90.00
_cell.angle_beta   90.00
_cell.angle_gamma   90.00
#
_symmetry.space_group_name_H-M   'P 1'
#
loop_
_entity.id
_entity.type
_entity.pdbx_description
1 polymer ?
#
loop_
_entity_poly.entity_id
_entity_poly.type
_entity_poly.pdbx_seq_one_letter_code
_entity_poly.pdbx_strand_id
1 'polypeptide(L)'
;MLPRALCLIVILSLLTPAFAKDKFSQPRPIQLDRDGEKWAQKTLHNLSLEEKVGQLFMIWVRAEFLNVNSPEYLQLRDSINKYHVGSFAMTVRAEGPFLYRNQPYEAAVLLNRLQQDSKLPLLIAADFERGVSMRLYGATVFPHAMAFGAAGKLDYAEAFG
;
A
#
# COMPACT_ATOMS: atom_id res chain seq x y z
N MET A 1 47.72 -0.33 35.39
CA MET A 1 47.05 -1.63 35.49
C MET A 1 45.58 -1.38 35.82
N LEU A 2 44.70 -1.34 34.82
CA LEU A 2 43.25 -1.20 35.09
C LEU A 2 42.81 -2.41 35.92
N PRO A 3 42.10 -2.22 37.06
CA PRO A 3 41.70 -3.33 37.90
C PRO A 3 40.75 -4.23 37.10
N ARG A 4 41.02 -5.55 37.07
CA ARG A 4 40.22 -6.55 36.35
C ARG A 4 38.72 -6.46 36.64
N ALA A 5 38.35 -5.98 37.83
CA ALA A 5 36.98 -5.69 38.23
C ALA A 5 36.30 -4.62 37.36
N LEU A 6 37.02 -3.60 36.91
CA LEU A 6 36.49 -2.53 36.06
C LEU A 6 36.16 -3.05 34.64
N CYS A 7 37.00 -3.92 34.08
CA CYS A 7 36.71 -4.57 32.80
C CYS A 7 35.47 -5.48 32.89
N LEU A 8 35.30 -6.22 33.99
CA LEU A 8 34.13 -7.08 34.16
C LEU A 8 32.82 -6.28 34.24
N ILE A 9 32.83 -5.13 34.92
CA ILE A 9 31.66 -4.25 35.03
C ILE A 9 31.31 -3.63 33.67
N VAL A 10 32.30 -3.20 32.89
CA VAL A 10 32.07 -2.66 31.54
C VAL A 10 31.50 -3.74 30.61
N ILE A 11 32.03 -4.96 30.64
CA ILE A 11 31.52 -6.09 29.84
C ILE A 11 30.09 -6.46 30.26
N LEU A 12 29.78 -6.45 31.56
CA LEU A 12 28.44 -6.76 32.06
C LEU A 12 27.41 -5.67 31.69
N SER A 13 27.83 -4.41 31.63
CA SER A 13 26.98 -3.29 31.18
C SER A 13 26.67 -3.32 29.67
N LEU A 14 27.51 -3.95 28.86
CA LEU A 14 27.28 -4.14 27.41
C LEU A 14 26.36 -5.33 27.10
N LEU A 15 26.06 -6.18 28.09
CA LEU A 15 25.23 -7.37 27.96
C LEU A 15 23.77 -7.16 28.38
N THR A 16 23.38 -5.94 28.81
CA THR A 16 21.97 -5.68 29.12
C THR A 16 21.16 -5.70 27.81
N PRO A 17 20.26 -6.67 27.61
CA PRO A 17 19.41 -6.66 26.43
C PRO A 17 18.52 -5.41 26.51
N ALA A 18 18.72 -4.49 25.59
CA ALA A 18 17.82 -3.36 25.37
C ALA A 18 16.52 -3.93 24.76
N PHE A 19 15.66 -4.48 25.62
CA PHE A 19 14.27 -4.73 25.23
C PHE A 19 13.60 -3.38 25.06
N ALA A 20 13.56 -2.90 23.81
CA ALA A 20 12.62 -1.87 23.42
C ALA A 20 11.23 -2.36 23.82
N LYS A 21 10.55 -1.61 24.69
CA LYS A 21 9.20 -1.92 25.11
C LYS A 21 8.28 -1.53 23.95
N ASP A 22 8.15 -2.41 22.97
CA ASP A 22 7.31 -2.19 21.80
C ASP A 22 5.86 -2.00 22.28
N LYS A 23 5.42 -0.74 22.26
CA LYS A 23 4.01 -0.40 22.43
C LYS A 23 3.32 -0.70 21.10
N PHE A 24 3.00 -1.96 20.86
CA PHE A 24 2.12 -2.30 19.75
C PHE A 24 0.79 -1.57 19.92
N SER A 25 0.41 -0.80 18.90
CA SER A 25 -0.89 -0.14 18.88
C SER A 25 -1.97 -1.22 18.83
N GLN A 26 -2.90 -1.19 19.79
CA GLN A 26 -4.03 -2.11 19.79
C GLN A 26 -4.94 -1.80 18.59
N PRO A 27 -5.52 -2.82 17.92
CA PRO A 27 -6.48 -2.59 16.85
C PRO A 27 -7.61 -1.71 17.37
N ARG A 28 -7.75 -0.50 16.81
CA ARG A 28 -8.87 0.38 17.13
C ARG A 28 -9.96 0.16 16.09
N PRO A 29 -11.25 0.18 16.48
CA PRO A 29 -12.34 0.21 15.53
C PRO A 29 -12.18 1.40 14.58
N ILE A 30 -12.49 1.20 13.29
CA ILE A 30 -12.58 2.29 12.34
C ILE A 30 -13.68 3.22 12.84
N GLN A 31 -13.32 4.48 13.13
CA GLN A 31 -14.28 5.50 13.50
C GLN A 31 -14.82 6.15 12.23
N LEU A 32 -16.00 5.69 11.78
CA LEU A 32 -16.76 6.37 10.75
C LEU A 32 -17.59 7.49 11.39
N ASP A 33 -17.76 8.60 10.68
CA ASP A 33 -18.81 9.54 11.03
C ASP A 33 -20.20 8.94 10.72
N ARG A 34 -21.25 9.65 11.16
CA ARG A 34 -22.62 9.16 11.00
C ARG A 34 -23.01 8.98 9.53
N ASP A 35 -22.49 9.83 8.65
CA ASP A 35 -22.84 9.82 7.23
C ASP A 35 -22.13 8.67 6.50
N GLY A 36 -20.87 8.39 6.85
CA GLY A 36 -20.09 7.26 6.38
C GLY A 36 -20.69 5.92 6.79
N GLU A 37 -21.10 5.78 8.06
CA GLU A 37 -21.79 4.58 8.54
C GLU A 37 -23.11 4.37 7.77
N LYS A 38 -23.90 5.43 7.62
CA LYS A 38 -25.17 5.38 6.88
C LYS A 38 -24.97 5.04 5.40
N TRP A 39 -23.95 5.61 4.76
CA TRP A 39 -23.60 5.31 3.38
C TRP A 39 -23.17 3.85 3.22
N ALA A 40 -22.30 3.35 4.09
CA ALA A 40 -21.81 1.98 4.05
C ALA A 40 -22.96 0.97 4.22
N GLN A 41 -23.81 1.16 5.24
CA GLN A 41 -24.96 0.29 5.50
C GLN A 41 -25.96 0.31 4.33
N LYS A 42 -26.32 1.49 3.83
CA LYS A 42 -27.24 1.63 2.69
C LYS A 42 -26.67 0.99 1.42
N THR A 43 -25.39 1.21 1.16
CA THR A 43 -24.71 0.64 -0.01
C THR A 43 -24.72 -0.88 0.09
N LEU A 44 -24.23 -1.44 1.19
CA LEU A 44 -24.16 -2.89 1.41
C LEU A 44 -25.54 -3.57 1.34
N HIS A 45 -26.58 -2.94 1.88
CA HIS A 45 -27.94 -3.47 1.81
C HIS A 45 -28.45 -3.58 0.37
N ASN A 46 -28.06 -2.66 -0.51
CA ASN A 46 -28.54 -2.59 -1.89
C ASN A 46 -27.72 -3.45 -2.88
N LEU A 47 -26.63 -4.07 -2.45
CA LEU A 47 -25.84 -4.95 -3.30
C LEU A 47 -26.43 -6.36 -3.37
N SER A 48 -26.45 -6.91 -4.59
CA SER A 48 -26.69 -8.33 -4.81
C SER A 48 -25.62 -9.19 -4.13
N LEU A 49 -25.87 -10.50 -3.97
CA LEU A 49 -24.84 -11.40 -3.45
C LEU A 49 -23.60 -11.44 -4.33
N GLU A 50 -23.77 -11.42 -5.66
CA GLU A 50 -22.68 -11.41 -6.62
C GLU A 50 -21.86 -10.13 -6.52
N GLU A 51 -22.51 -8.97 -6.40
CA GLU A 51 -21.83 -7.69 -6.17
C GLU A 51 -21.03 -7.72 -4.86
N LYS A 52 -21.60 -8.22 -3.77
CA LYS A 52 -20.91 -8.36 -2.48
C LYS A 52 -19.68 -9.25 -2.59
N VAL A 53 -19.78 -10.37 -3.29
CA VAL A 53 -18.67 -11.29 -3.52
C VAL A 53 -17.58 -10.61 -4.34
N GLY A 54 -17.95 -9.87 -5.40
CA GLY A 54 -17.02 -9.10 -6.22
C GLY A 54 -16.20 -8.07 -5.41
N GLN A 55 -16.82 -7.42 -4.42
CA GLN A 55 -16.13 -6.46 -3.55
C GLN A 55 -15.03 -7.10 -2.67
N LEU A 56 -14.98 -8.43 -2.53
CA LEU A 56 -13.94 -9.13 -1.78
C LEU A 56 -12.67 -9.38 -2.61
N PHE A 57 -12.73 -9.18 -3.94
CA PHE A 57 -11.60 -9.44 -4.82
C PHE A 57 -10.77 -8.18 -5.07
N MET A 58 -9.46 -8.40 -5.05
CA MET A 58 -8.44 -7.46 -5.52
C MET A 58 -7.65 -8.12 -6.64
N ILE A 59 -7.64 -7.48 -7.81
CA ILE A 59 -6.87 -7.98 -8.97
C ILE A 59 -5.76 -7.00 -9.34
N TRP A 60 -4.77 -7.46 -10.10
CA TRP A 60 -3.69 -6.58 -10.54
C TRP A 60 -4.11 -5.65 -11.66
N VAL A 61 -3.65 -4.40 -11.58
CA VAL A 61 -3.62 -3.45 -12.69
C VAL A 61 -2.19 -3.00 -12.91
N ARG A 62 -1.77 -2.97 -14.17
CA ARG A 62 -0.44 -2.48 -14.55
C ARG A 62 -0.54 -1.00 -14.87
N ALA A 63 0.26 -0.18 -14.21
CA ALA A 63 0.33 1.25 -14.44
C ALA A 63 1.01 1.52 -15.79
N GLU A 64 0.25 1.49 -16.87
CA GLU A 64 0.72 1.76 -18.22
C GLU A 64 -0.37 2.43 -19.04
N PHE A 65 0.00 3.10 -20.13
CA PHE A 65 -0.99 3.59 -21.07
C PHE A 65 -1.72 2.42 -21.73
N LEU A 66 -3.05 2.41 -21.58
CA LEU A 66 -3.94 1.49 -22.27
C LEU A 66 -4.91 2.25 -23.16
N ASN A 67 -5.02 1.84 -24.42
CA ASN A 67 -6.08 2.31 -25.30
C ASN A 67 -7.43 1.78 -24.80
N VAL A 68 -8.49 2.60 -24.85
CA VAL A 68 -9.84 2.20 -24.39
C VAL A 68 -10.42 1.00 -25.13
N ASN A 69 -9.93 0.73 -26.34
CA ASN A 69 -10.34 -0.42 -27.15
C ASN A 69 -9.31 -1.56 -27.08
N SER A 70 -8.27 -1.46 -26.24
CA SER A 70 -7.31 -2.55 -26.08
C SER A 70 -7.96 -3.73 -25.34
N PRO A 71 -7.61 -4.98 -25.70
CA PRO A 71 -8.11 -6.15 -24.99
C PRO A 71 -7.87 -6.10 -23.47
N GLU A 72 -6.73 -5.57 -23.05
CA GLU A 72 -6.35 -5.43 -21.64
C GLU A 72 -7.27 -4.45 -20.91
N TYR A 73 -7.57 -3.29 -21.50
CA TYR A 73 -8.49 -2.32 -20.90
C TYR A 73 -9.91 -2.90 -20.80
N LEU A 74 -10.37 -3.56 -21.87
CA LEU A 74 -11.69 -4.18 -21.89
C LEU A 74 -11.82 -5.28 -20.82
N GLN A 75 -10.78 -6.07 -20.57
CA GLN A 75 -10.77 -7.07 -19.50
C GLN A 75 -10.86 -6.45 -18.09
N LEU A 76 -10.16 -5.32 -17.85
CA LEU A 76 -10.28 -4.58 -16.59
C LEU A 76 -11.69 -4.02 -16.42
N ARG A 77 -12.26 -3.46 -17.49
CA ARG A 77 -13.63 -2.94 -17.49
C ARG A 77 -14.66 -4.06 -17.26
N ASP A 78 -14.46 -5.25 -17.82
CA ASP A 78 -15.32 -6.41 -17.58
C ASP A 78 -15.18 -6.93 -16.14
N SER A 79 -13.98 -6.88 -15.56
CA SER A 79 -13.76 -7.20 -14.14
C SER A 79 -14.58 -6.30 -13.21
N ILE A 80 -14.68 -5.01 -13.54
CA ILE A 80 -15.52 -4.05 -12.81
C ILE A 80 -17.01 -4.32 -13.06
N ASN A 81 -17.42 -4.38 -14.33
CA ASN A 81 -18.84 -4.34 -14.68
C ASN A 81 -19.56 -5.70 -14.60
N LYS A 82 -18.87 -6.78 -14.95
CA LYS A 82 -19.42 -8.14 -14.95
C LYS A 82 -19.16 -8.87 -13.64
N TYR A 83 -17.97 -8.69 -13.07
CA TYR A 83 -17.55 -9.42 -11.86
C TYR A 83 -17.57 -8.56 -10.59
N HIS A 84 -17.95 -7.28 -10.71
CA HIS A 84 -18.13 -6.36 -9.60
C HIS A 84 -16.90 -6.23 -8.70
N VAL A 85 -15.70 -6.35 -9.28
CA VAL A 85 -14.43 -6.21 -8.55
C VAL A 85 -14.37 -4.84 -7.89
N GLY A 86 -14.17 -4.84 -6.57
CA GLY A 86 -14.13 -3.61 -5.76
C GLY A 86 -12.75 -2.99 -5.62
N SER A 87 -11.69 -3.69 -6.03
CA SER A 87 -10.33 -3.22 -5.76
C SER A 87 -9.28 -3.67 -6.78
N PHE A 88 -8.25 -2.84 -6.92
CA PHE A 88 -7.10 -3.10 -7.77
C PHE A 88 -5.80 -2.91 -7.00
N ALA A 89 -4.88 -3.87 -7.14
CA ALA A 89 -3.50 -3.72 -6.73
C ALA A 89 -2.68 -3.23 -7.93
N MET A 90 -2.32 -1.95 -7.90
CA MET A 90 -1.50 -1.29 -8.91
C MET A 90 -0.05 -1.72 -8.79
N THR A 91 0.48 -2.20 -9.91
CA THR A 91 1.89 -2.58 -10.06
C THR A 91 2.40 -2.16 -11.43
N VAL A 92 3.63 -2.53 -11.76
CA VAL A 92 4.20 -2.34 -13.09
C VAL A 92 4.59 -3.68 -13.70
N ARG A 93 4.87 -3.69 -15.00
CA ARG A 93 5.41 -4.89 -15.65
C ARG A 93 6.74 -5.26 -15.00
N ALA A 94 6.91 -6.55 -14.78
CA ALA A 94 8.13 -7.13 -14.24
C ALA A 94 8.57 -8.28 -15.13
N GLU A 95 9.85 -8.30 -15.49
CA GLU A 95 10.49 -9.43 -16.18
C GLU A 95 11.74 -9.82 -15.40
N GLY A 96 11.64 -10.95 -14.69
CA GLY A 96 12.66 -11.35 -13.73
C GLY A 96 12.91 -10.26 -12.67
N PRO A 97 14.15 -9.77 -12.48
CA PRO A 97 14.44 -8.73 -11.51
C PRO A 97 14.12 -7.30 -11.99
N PHE A 98 13.74 -7.13 -13.27
CA PHE A 98 13.56 -5.81 -13.86
C PHE A 98 12.12 -5.33 -13.75
N LEU A 99 11.94 -4.09 -13.26
CA LEU A 99 10.66 -3.39 -13.22
C LEU A 99 10.62 -2.32 -14.31
N TYR A 100 9.63 -2.42 -15.19
CA TYR A 100 9.36 -1.41 -16.23
C TYR A 100 8.50 -0.30 -15.64
N ARG A 101 9.16 0.66 -15.00
CA ARG A 101 8.49 1.76 -14.30
C ARG A 101 8.04 2.84 -15.28
N ASN A 102 6.74 3.10 -15.29
CA ASN A 102 6.11 4.14 -16.10
C ASN A 102 5.94 5.44 -15.31
N GLN A 103 5.50 6.50 -15.98
CA GLN A 103 5.34 7.82 -15.35
C GLN A 103 4.09 7.84 -14.44
N PRO A 104 4.11 8.57 -13.31
CA PRO A 104 2.94 8.71 -12.43
C PRO A 104 1.69 9.24 -13.13
N TYR A 105 1.87 10.06 -14.17
CA TYR A 105 0.76 10.56 -14.98
C TYR A 105 -0.02 9.44 -15.67
N GLU A 106 0.66 8.42 -16.21
CA GLU A 106 0.01 7.30 -16.88
C GLU A 106 -0.82 6.47 -15.88
N ALA A 107 -0.26 6.23 -14.69
CA ALA A 107 -0.97 5.57 -13.60
C ALA A 107 -2.23 6.36 -13.21
N ALA A 108 -2.11 7.68 -12.99
CA ALA A 108 -3.23 8.52 -12.61
C ALA A 108 -4.34 8.53 -13.67
N VAL A 109 -3.99 8.65 -14.96
CA VAL A 109 -4.96 8.63 -16.06
C VAL A 109 -5.71 7.30 -16.12
N LEU A 110 -4.99 6.17 -16.06
CA LEU A 110 -5.62 4.85 -16.08
C LEU A 110 -6.53 4.64 -14.87
N LEU A 111 -6.04 4.89 -13.66
CA LEU A 111 -6.79 4.66 -12.42
C LEU A 111 -8.02 5.56 -12.32
N ASN A 112 -7.91 6.84 -12.70
CA ASN A 112 -9.05 7.75 -12.74
C ASN A 112 -10.12 7.29 -13.72
N ARG A 113 -9.71 6.71 -14.85
CA ARG A 113 -10.67 6.15 -15.81
C ARG A 113 -11.37 4.90 -15.28
N LEU A 114 -10.63 3.99 -14.64
CA LEU A 114 -11.23 2.83 -13.99
C LEU A 114 -12.22 3.23 -12.89
N GLN A 115 -11.93 4.31 -12.16
CA GLN A 115 -12.88 4.88 -11.19
C GLN A 115 -14.16 5.39 -11.86
N GLN A 116 -14.06 6.02 -13.03
CA GLN A 116 -15.23 6.48 -13.80
C GLN A 116 -16.08 5.33 -14.34
N ASP A 117 -15.45 4.21 -14.67
CA ASP A 117 -16.14 3.01 -15.17
C ASP A 117 -16.80 2.19 -14.03
N SER A 118 -16.51 2.49 -12.77
CA SER A 118 -17.02 1.75 -11.62
C SER A 118 -18.24 2.40 -10.98
N LYS A 119 -19.23 1.56 -10.64
CA LYS A 119 -20.43 1.95 -9.89
C LYS A 119 -20.10 2.39 -8.46
N LEU A 120 -19.09 1.78 -7.84
CA LEU A 120 -18.63 2.08 -6.48
C LEU A 120 -17.18 2.57 -6.52
N PRO A 121 -16.74 3.43 -5.59
CA PRO A 121 -15.34 3.83 -5.50
C PRO A 121 -14.44 2.59 -5.35
N LEU A 122 -13.51 2.41 -6.27
CA LEU A 122 -12.53 1.33 -6.23
C LEU A 122 -11.48 1.62 -5.17
N LEU A 123 -11.12 0.61 -4.40
CA LEU A 123 -9.93 0.65 -3.56
C LEU A 123 -8.70 0.38 -4.44
N ILE A 124 -7.77 1.33 -4.47
CA ILE A 124 -6.51 1.18 -5.19
C ILE A 124 -5.39 0.98 -4.16
N ALA A 125 -4.77 -0.19 -4.20
CA ALA A 125 -3.60 -0.54 -3.41
C ALA A 125 -2.34 -0.49 -4.28
N ALA A 126 -1.18 -0.25 -3.67
CA ALA A 126 0.10 -0.32 -4.34
C ALA A 126 1.21 -0.57 -3.32
N ASP A 127 2.26 -1.29 -3.74
CA ASP A 127 3.44 -1.52 -2.91
C ASP A 127 4.40 -0.32 -3.03
N PHE A 128 4.34 0.58 -2.05
CA PHE A 128 5.18 1.78 -1.95
C PHE A 128 6.09 1.77 -0.72
N GLU A 129 6.65 0.61 -0.34
CA GLU A 129 7.48 0.46 0.86
C GLU A 129 8.82 1.22 0.78
N ARG A 130 9.19 1.69 -0.42
CA ARG A 130 10.32 2.62 -0.66
C ARG A 130 9.86 3.92 -1.34
N GLY A 131 8.59 4.26 -1.11
CA GLY A 131 7.91 5.38 -1.74
C GLY A 131 7.43 5.05 -3.15
N VAL A 132 6.80 6.04 -3.78
CA VAL A 132 6.20 5.93 -5.11
C VAL A 132 7.21 5.51 -6.18
N SER A 133 8.48 5.88 -6.01
CA SER A 133 9.58 5.53 -6.92
C SER A 133 9.88 4.02 -7.01
N MET A 134 9.38 3.22 -6.06
CA MET A 134 9.46 1.76 -6.10
C MET A 134 8.76 1.17 -7.33
N ARG A 135 7.63 1.77 -7.74
CA ARG A 135 6.84 1.31 -8.89
C ARG A 135 6.83 2.29 -10.05
N LEU A 136 6.95 3.59 -9.80
CA LEU A 136 6.84 4.63 -10.83
C LEU A 136 8.15 5.38 -11.04
N TYR A 137 8.37 5.90 -12.24
CA TYR A 137 9.57 6.64 -12.58
C TYR A 137 9.42 8.13 -12.22
N GLY A 138 10.51 8.80 -11.85
CA GLY A 138 10.51 10.26 -11.63
C GLY A 138 9.92 10.76 -10.29
N ALA A 139 9.55 9.86 -9.39
CA ALA A 139 9.13 10.22 -8.03
C ALA A 139 10.31 10.27 -7.04
N THR A 140 10.08 10.82 -5.85
CA THR A 140 11.08 10.88 -4.77
C THR A 140 11.59 9.48 -4.41
N VAL A 141 12.91 9.34 -4.34
CA VAL A 141 13.59 8.09 -3.98
C VAL A 141 13.86 8.07 -2.49
N PHE A 142 13.36 7.05 -1.81
CA PHE A 142 13.61 6.81 -0.39
C PHE A 142 14.52 5.59 -0.19
N PRO A 143 15.26 5.55 0.93
CA PRO A 143 16.02 4.35 1.28
C PRO A 143 15.08 3.22 1.73
N HIS A 144 15.64 2.02 1.92
CA HIS A 144 14.89 0.90 2.49
C HIS A 144 14.53 1.14 3.96
N ALA A 145 13.47 0.48 4.45
CA ALA A 145 13.00 0.54 5.84
C ALA A 145 14.13 0.42 6.90
N MET A 146 15.15 -0.41 6.62
CA MET A 146 16.32 -0.57 7.50
C MET A 146 17.09 0.74 7.76
N ALA A 147 17.15 1.65 6.79
CA ALA A 147 17.84 2.93 6.95
C ALA A 147 17.11 3.85 7.96
N PHE A 148 15.78 3.82 7.97
CA PHE A 148 14.98 4.56 8.96
C PHE A 148 15.21 3.99 10.36
N GLY A 149 15.25 2.66 10.49
CA GLY A 149 15.61 1.98 11.74
C GLY A 149 17.01 2.35 12.23
N ALA A 150 18.01 2.36 11.33
CA ALA A 150 19.38 2.74 11.66
C ALA A 150 19.52 4.23 12.02
N ALA A 151 18.70 5.11 11.44
CA ALA A 151 18.68 6.53 11.77
C ALA A 151 18.15 6.79 13.19
N GLY A 152 17.31 5.90 13.73
CA GLY A 152 16.82 5.97 15.11
C GLY A 152 15.94 7.19 15.41
N LYS A 153 15.35 7.82 14.37
CA LYS A 153 14.49 9.01 14.49
C LYS A 153 13.11 8.73 13.92
N LEU A 154 12.09 8.76 14.79
CA LEU A 154 10.70 8.47 14.42
C LEU A 154 10.17 9.46 13.37
N ASP A 155 10.50 10.73 13.51
CA ASP A 155 10.08 11.81 12.60
C ASP A 155 10.45 11.53 11.13
N TYR A 156 11.53 10.77 10.87
CA TYR A 156 11.91 10.41 9.50
C TYR A 156 11.00 9.35 8.89
N ALA A 157 10.50 8.41 9.70
CA ALA A 157 9.51 7.43 9.24
C ALA A 157 8.15 8.11 9.05
N GLU A 158 7.74 8.99 9.96
CA GLU A 158 6.49 9.76 9.84
C GLU A 158 6.50 10.70 8.62
N ALA A 159 7.61 11.37 8.35
CA ALA A 159 7.75 12.21 7.16
C ALA A 159 7.79 11.41 5.85
N PHE A 160 8.10 10.12 5.90
CA PHE A 160 8.06 9.21 4.75
C PHE A 160 6.63 8.76 4.43
N GLY A 161 5.87 8.31 5.44
CA GLY A 161 4.49 7.83 5.29
C GLY A 161 4.00 6.99 6.48
#